data_AF-A0A4S4GKY9-F1
#
_entry.id   AF-A0A4S4GKY9-F1
#
_cell.length_a   1.000
_cell.length_b   1.000
_cell.length_c   1.000
_cell.angle_alpha   90.00
_cell.angle_beta   90.00
_cell.angle_gamma   90.00
#
_symmetry.space_group_name_H-M   'P 1'
#
loop_
_entity.id
_entity.type
_entity.pdbx_description
1 polymer ?
#
loop_
_entity_poly.entity_id
_entity_poly.type
_entity_poly.pdbx_seq_one_letter_code
_entity_poly.pdbx_strand_id
1 'polypeptide(L)'
;MSRFVCTVLFCVMICMQSCKDDGGPRNHEFLFSDIVTIISVSEPSGTRFGMQRYDDSPLIIYTASNWTAPEKYVGQRVHLYYYMVGGEPYNSGEIAVKSVRAINNGSVSAGSVSDPAWDADPVWLNAVWRTGNYLNFRLRLSYSPKPRYFSLVADESTIGLEQPQLYLVHNLDGQSQSYMSETYASFDISHVWNRPSCRSVCVHINDVNYKARTYIFNK
;
A
#
# COMPACT_ATOMS: atom_id res chain seq x y z
N MET A 1 89.03 -12.26 -12.19
CA MET A 1 89.27 -12.42 -10.73
C MET A 1 88.44 -11.35 -10.03
N SER A 2 87.39 -11.73 -9.29
CA SER A 2 87.38 -11.76 -7.81
C SER A 2 87.51 -10.34 -7.22
N ARG A 3 86.61 -9.75 -6.42
CA ARG A 3 85.49 -10.20 -5.58
C ARG A 3 84.81 -8.94 -4.97
N PHE A 4 83.51 -9.04 -4.67
CA PHE A 4 82.81 -8.59 -3.45
C PHE A 4 82.47 -7.10 -3.18
N VAL A 5 81.14 -6.87 -3.09
CA VAL A 5 80.38 -6.26 -1.97
C VAL A 5 80.45 -4.74 -1.75
N CYS A 6 79.30 -4.06 -1.91
CA CYS A 6 78.49 -3.48 -0.80
C CYS A 6 77.26 -2.77 -1.43
N THR A 7 76.03 -3.29 -1.26
CA THR A 7 74.99 -2.74 -0.37
C THR A 7 74.64 -1.29 -0.76
N VAL A 8 73.45 -0.95 -1.28
CA VAL A 8 72.14 -0.96 -0.61
C VAL A 8 71.06 -0.99 -1.71
N LEU A 9 70.29 -2.08 -1.80
CA LEU A 9 69.02 -2.08 -2.51
C LEU A 9 67.98 -1.50 -1.55
N PHE A 10 67.61 -0.24 -1.74
CA PHE A 10 66.56 0.41 -0.96
C PHE A 10 65.23 -0.17 -1.43
N CYS A 11 64.80 -1.29 -0.83
CA CYS A 11 63.44 -1.79 -0.93
C CYS A 11 62.52 -0.72 -0.32
N VAL A 12 62.02 0.18 -1.16
CA VAL A 12 60.83 0.97 -0.84
C VAL A 12 59.68 -0.03 -0.79
N MET A 13 59.47 -0.59 0.39
CA MET A 13 58.30 -1.38 0.71
C MET A 13 57.13 -0.39 0.75
N ILE A 14 56.55 -0.13 -0.42
CA ILE A 14 55.25 0.53 -0.52
C ILE A 14 54.29 -0.45 0.14
N CYS A 15 54.02 -0.22 1.42
CA CYS A 15 52.88 -0.81 2.08
C CYS A 15 51.67 -0.39 1.25
N MET A 16 51.19 -1.28 0.38
CA MET A 16 49.82 -1.24 -0.09
C MET A 16 48.96 -1.49 1.15
N GLN A 17 48.74 -0.44 1.93
CA GLN A 17 47.49 -0.28 2.63
C GLN A 17 46.45 -0.20 1.52
N SER A 18 46.02 -1.37 1.05
CA SER A 18 44.69 -1.53 0.53
C SER A 18 43.80 -0.90 1.59
N CYS A 19 43.25 0.27 1.29
CA CYS A 19 42.05 0.72 1.94
C CYS A 19 41.07 -0.42 1.74
N LYS A 20 41.02 -1.31 2.73
CA LYS A 20 39.92 -2.23 2.90
C LYS A 20 38.76 -1.28 3.03
N ASP A 21 38.00 -1.14 1.95
CA ASP A 21 36.72 -0.45 2.01
C ASP A 21 36.01 -1.14 3.17
N ASP A 22 35.86 -0.40 4.27
CA ASP A 22 35.12 -0.85 5.43
C ASP A 22 33.66 -0.87 4.99
N GLY A 23 33.34 -1.92 4.24
CA GLY A 23 32.00 -2.36 3.91
C GLY A 23 31.35 -2.83 5.19
N GLY A 24 31.02 -1.88 6.07
CA GLY A 24 29.94 -2.07 7.01
C GLY A 24 28.72 -2.59 6.25
N PRO A 25 27.82 -3.36 6.90
CA PRO A 25 26.74 -4.04 6.20
C PRO A 25 25.85 -3.03 5.47
N ARG A 26 26.12 -2.83 4.18
CA ARG A 26 25.27 -2.06 3.28
C ARG A 26 24.13 -2.99 2.91
N ASN A 27 22.96 -2.74 3.49
CA ASN A 27 21.75 -3.42 3.05
C ASN A 27 21.42 -2.91 1.65
N HIS A 28 21.60 -3.76 0.64
CA HIS A 28 21.26 -3.45 -0.75
C HIS A 28 19.82 -3.86 -1.09
N GLU A 29 19.08 -4.42 -0.14
CA GLU A 29 17.69 -4.82 -0.33
C GLU A 29 16.74 -3.67 0.07
N PHE A 30 15.87 -3.27 -0.86
CA PHE A 30 14.83 -2.28 -0.61
C PHE A 30 13.55 -2.99 -0.13
N LEU A 31 13.05 -2.60 1.04
CA LEU A 31 11.79 -3.14 1.57
C LEU A 31 10.60 -2.48 0.85
N PHE A 32 9.87 -3.26 0.07
CA PHE A 32 8.66 -2.81 -0.62
C PHE A 32 7.44 -2.92 0.28
N SER A 33 6.43 -2.08 0.00
CA SER A 33 5.22 -1.93 0.80
C SER A 33 4.06 -1.57 -0.12
N ASP A 34 3.12 -2.50 -0.34
CA ASP A 34 2.02 -2.32 -1.30
C ASP A 34 0.69 -2.85 -0.74
N ILE A 35 -0.42 -2.24 -1.16
CA ILE A 35 -1.75 -2.82 -0.93
C ILE A 35 -2.01 -3.85 -2.03
N VAL A 36 -2.23 -5.09 -1.62
CA VAL A 36 -2.43 -6.24 -2.51
C VAL A 36 -3.68 -7.01 -2.13
N THR A 37 -4.21 -7.82 -3.04
CA THR A 37 -5.28 -8.78 -2.79
C THR A 37 -4.68 -10.18 -2.64
N ILE A 38 -5.09 -10.95 -1.63
CA ILE A 38 -4.76 -12.38 -1.55
C ILE A 38 -5.61 -13.12 -2.59
N ILE A 39 -5.00 -13.61 -3.67
CA ILE A 39 -5.73 -14.27 -4.77
C ILE A 39 -6.00 -15.74 -4.45
N SER A 40 -4.98 -16.44 -3.98
CA SER A 40 -5.09 -17.88 -3.69
C SER A 40 -4.09 -18.28 -2.63
N VAL A 41 -4.43 -19.36 -1.94
CA VAL A 41 -3.57 -20.03 -0.97
C VAL A 41 -3.55 -21.50 -1.34
N SER A 42 -2.38 -22.09 -1.47
CA SER A 42 -2.25 -23.52 -1.75
C SER A 42 -0.94 -24.07 -1.23
N GLU A 43 -0.99 -25.15 -0.47
CA GLU A 43 0.20 -25.88 -0.02
C GLU A 43 0.66 -26.87 -1.11
N PRO A 44 1.97 -26.99 -1.44
CA PRO A 44 3.13 -26.29 -0.85
C PRO A 44 3.50 -24.97 -1.55
N SER A 45 2.71 -24.53 -2.52
CA SER A 45 2.96 -23.34 -3.36
C SER A 45 2.81 -21.97 -2.67
N GLY A 46 2.43 -21.94 -1.39
CA GLY A 46 2.28 -20.73 -0.58
C GLY A 46 1.11 -19.83 -1.00
N THR A 47 1.33 -18.52 -0.92
CA THR A 47 0.30 -17.51 -1.21
C THR A 47 0.58 -16.78 -2.51
N ARG A 48 -0.47 -16.53 -3.30
CA ARG A 48 -0.41 -15.61 -4.44
C ARG A 48 -1.13 -14.31 -4.12
N PHE A 49 -0.47 -13.20 -4.40
CA PHE A 49 -1.01 -11.86 -4.25
C PHE A 49 -1.17 -11.19 -5.60
N GLY A 50 -2.21 -10.37 -5.74
CA GLY A 50 -2.48 -9.57 -6.93
C GLY A 50 -2.50 -8.09 -6.65
N MET A 51 -1.93 -7.31 -7.55
CA MET A 51 -2.09 -5.85 -7.53
C MET A 51 -2.02 -5.24 -8.92
N GLN A 52 -2.57 -4.04 -9.06
CA GLN A 52 -2.29 -3.12 -10.15
C GLN A 52 -1.57 -1.92 -9.54
N ARG A 53 -0.57 -1.37 -10.23
CA ARG A 53 0.28 -0.32 -9.65
C ARG A 53 -0.41 1.05 -9.63
N TYR A 54 -1.06 1.40 -10.72
CA TYR A 54 -1.83 2.64 -10.89
C TYR A 54 -2.96 2.39 -11.87
N ASP A 55 -4.11 3.02 -11.65
CA ASP A 55 -5.25 3.01 -12.58
C ASP A 55 -5.52 1.59 -13.13
N ASP A 56 -5.68 1.44 -14.44
CA ASP A 56 -5.90 0.14 -15.09
C ASP A 56 -4.60 -0.51 -15.61
N SER A 57 -3.46 -0.24 -14.96
CA SER A 57 -2.20 -0.92 -15.26
C SER A 57 -2.34 -2.45 -15.21
N PRO A 58 -1.52 -3.22 -15.95
CA PRO A 58 -1.60 -4.68 -15.96
C PRO A 58 -1.53 -5.30 -14.55
N LEU A 59 -2.22 -6.42 -14.37
CA LEU A 59 -2.19 -7.18 -13.12
C LEU A 59 -0.80 -7.79 -12.89
N ILE A 60 -0.24 -7.49 -11.72
CA ILE A 60 1.01 -8.05 -11.21
C ILE A 60 0.65 -9.15 -10.23
N ILE A 61 1.29 -10.31 -10.38
CA ILE A 61 1.13 -11.46 -9.49
C ILE A 61 2.43 -11.71 -8.74
N TYR A 62 2.38 -11.58 -7.42
CA TYR A 62 3.46 -12.03 -6.55
C TYR A 62 3.17 -13.42 -6.01
N THR A 63 4.18 -14.28 -6.03
CA THR A 63 4.14 -15.61 -5.42
C THR A 63 5.04 -15.60 -4.19
N ALA A 64 4.52 -16.08 -3.08
CA ALA A 64 5.24 -16.21 -1.82
C ALA A 64 5.27 -17.67 -1.40
N SER A 65 6.26 -18.42 -1.88
CA SER A 65 6.43 -19.83 -1.52
C SER A 65 6.86 -20.01 -0.07
N ASN A 66 7.43 -18.98 0.56
CA ASN A 66 7.90 -18.99 1.95
C ASN A 66 6.82 -18.60 2.98
N TRP A 67 5.59 -18.31 2.55
CA TRP A 67 4.54 -17.82 3.43
C TRP A 67 3.12 -18.19 2.94
N THR A 68 2.34 -18.78 3.84
CA THR A 68 0.95 -19.19 3.58
C THR A 68 -0.03 -18.36 4.42
N ALA A 69 -0.95 -17.63 3.78
CA ALA A 69 -2.06 -16.98 4.45
C ALA A 69 -3.11 -18.00 4.91
N PRO A 70 -3.88 -17.73 5.97
CA PRO A 70 -5.12 -18.46 6.21
C PRO A 70 -6.11 -18.30 5.03
N GLU A 71 -6.69 -19.41 4.57
CA GLU A 71 -7.59 -19.46 3.40
C GLU A 71 -8.78 -18.49 3.51
N LYS A 72 -9.31 -18.25 4.71
CA LYS A 72 -10.38 -17.27 4.96
C LYS A 72 -10.07 -15.83 4.54
N TYR A 73 -8.79 -15.52 4.27
CA TYR A 73 -8.37 -14.20 3.81
C TYR A 73 -8.24 -14.11 2.28
N VAL A 74 -8.51 -15.19 1.54
CA VAL A 74 -8.63 -15.11 0.07
C VAL A 74 -9.69 -14.08 -0.32
N GLY A 75 -9.36 -13.23 -1.28
CA GLY A 75 -10.16 -12.09 -1.71
C GLY A 75 -9.99 -10.81 -0.87
N GLN A 76 -9.39 -10.90 0.31
CA GLN A 76 -9.18 -9.73 1.18
C GLN A 76 -8.01 -8.87 0.69
N ARG A 77 -8.13 -7.57 0.92
CA ARG A 77 -7.03 -6.62 0.70
C ARG A 77 -6.20 -6.48 1.96
N VAL A 78 -4.88 -6.46 1.76
CA VAL A 78 -3.88 -6.42 2.84
C VAL A 78 -2.76 -5.46 2.48
N HIS A 79 -2.07 -4.95 3.50
CA HIS A 79 -0.82 -4.23 3.32
C HIS A 79 0.34 -5.21 3.47
N LEU A 80 1.07 -5.42 2.37
CA LEU A 80 2.15 -6.38 2.25
C LEU A 80 3.50 -5.67 2.29
N TYR A 81 4.40 -6.15 3.15
CA TYR A 81 5.81 -5.77 3.18
C TYR A 81 6.66 -6.94 2.71
N TYR A 82 7.54 -6.72 1.73
CA TYR A 82 8.24 -7.80 1.05
C TYR A 82 9.55 -7.33 0.39
N TYR A 83 10.37 -8.31 0.00
CA TYR A 83 11.51 -8.12 -0.90
C TYR A 83 11.29 -8.89 -2.19
N MET A 84 11.70 -8.34 -3.33
CA MET A 84 11.70 -9.06 -4.61
C MET A 84 12.81 -10.10 -4.63
N VAL A 85 12.49 -11.34 -5.00
CA VAL A 85 13.50 -12.33 -5.34
C VAL A 85 13.96 -12.07 -6.77
N GLY A 86 15.19 -11.62 -6.95
CA GLY A 86 15.74 -11.25 -8.27
C GLY A 86 15.71 -9.75 -8.59
N GLY A 87 15.25 -8.90 -7.66
CA GLY A 87 15.62 -7.48 -7.59
C GLY A 87 14.75 -6.48 -8.36
N GLU A 88 13.99 -6.88 -9.37
CA GLU A 88 13.20 -5.94 -10.17
C GLU A 88 11.77 -5.76 -9.64
N PRO A 89 11.41 -4.61 -9.05
CA PRO A 89 10.07 -4.39 -8.50
C PRO A 89 8.99 -4.27 -9.56
N TYR A 90 7.73 -4.45 -9.13
CA TYR A 90 6.54 -4.26 -9.97
C TYR A 90 6.49 -5.16 -11.21
N ASN A 91 7.17 -6.30 -11.17
CA ASN A 91 7.04 -7.40 -12.12
C ASN A 91 6.44 -8.61 -11.39
N SER A 92 5.64 -9.39 -12.10
CA SER A 92 5.17 -10.67 -11.55
C SER A 92 6.36 -11.57 -11.24
N GLY A 93 6.36 -12.23 -10.09
CA GLY A 93 7.51 -13.01 -9.66
C GLY A 93 7.45 -13.45 -8.21
N GLU A 94 8.52 -14.13 -7.79
CA GLU A 94 8.68 -14.61 -6.43
C GLU A 94 9.05 -13.45 -5.49
N ILE A 95 8.47 -13.45 -4.29
CA ILE A 95 8.74 -12.49 -3.24
C ILE A 95 9.07 -13.19 -1.93
N ALA A 96 9.89 -12.54 -1.11
CA ALA A 96 10.10 -12.93 0.28
C ALA A 96 9.21 -12.05 1.18
N VAL A 97 8.13 -12.63 1.70
CA VAL A 97 7.21 -11.91 2.61
C VAL A 97 7.92 -11.58 3.92
N LYS A 98 7.81 -10.33 4.36
CA LYS A 98 8.27 -9.87 5.67
C LYS A 98 7.14 -9.62 6.65
N SER A 99 6.05 -9.02 6.19
CA SER A 99 4.83 -8.96 6.98
C SER A 99 3.59 -8.74 6.12
N VAL A 100 2.45 -9.22 6.60
CA VAL A 100 1.13 -8.97 6.02
C VAL A 100 0.26 -8.37 7.11
N ARG A 101 -0.37 -7.24 6.84
CA ARG A 101 -1.26 -6.56 7.77
C ARG A 101 -2.66 -6.45 7.18
N ALA A 102 -3.67 -6.78 7.97
CA ALA A 102 -5.04 -6.44 7.63
C ALA A 102 -5.19 -4.91 7.54
N ILE A 103 -6.02 -4.47 6.61
CA ILE A 103 -6.38 -3.07 6.42
C ILE A 103 -7.90 -2.94 6.37
N ASN A 104 -8.41 -1.73 6.59
CA ASN A 104 -9.84 -1.47 6.40
C ASN A 104 -10.18 -1.67 4.94
N ASN A 105 -11.07 -2.61 4.63
CA ASN A 105 -11.45 -2.90 3.26
C ASN A 105 -12.90 -3.38 3.19
N GLY A 106 -13.48 -3.29 2.01
CA GLY A 106 -14.87 -3.65 1.76
C GLY A 106 -15.31 -3.14 0.39
N SER A 107 -16.59 -3.36 0.08
CA SER A 107 -17.19 -2.85 -1.16
C SER A 107 -17.98 -1.59 -0.89
N VAL A 108 -17.94 -0.65 -1.84
CA VAL A 108 -18.81 0.54 -1.81
C VAL A 108 -20.25 0.10 -1.96
N SER A 109 -21.09 0.50 -1.01
CA SER A 109 -22.54 0.41 -1.10
C SER A 109 -23.13 1.79 -1.41
N ALA A 110 -24.23 1.79 -2.16
CA ALA A 110 -25.09 2.96 -2.26
C ALA A 110 -25.87 3.12 -0.95
N GLY A 111 -26.02 4.36 -0.47
CA GLY A 111 -26.79 4.63 0.73
C GLY A 111 -26.81 6.11 1.11
N SER A 112 -27.42 6.39 2.26
CA SER A 112 -27.44 7.73 2.82
C SER A 112 -26.06 8.14 3.32
N VAL A 113 -25.69 9.39 3.06
CA VAL A 113 -24.45 10.00 3.56
C VAL A 113 -24.66 10.73 4.89
N SER A 114 -25.91 10.98 5.28
CA SER A 114 -26.27 11.71 6.49
C SER A 114 -26.40 10.83 7.72
N ASP A 115 -26.46 9.51 7.55
CA ASP A 115 -26.55 8.52 8.63
C ASP A 115 -25.58 7.37 8.31
N PRO A 116 -24.44 7.24 9.02
CA PRO A 116 -24.10 7.86 10.30
C PRO A 116 -23.31 9.20 10.17
N ALA A 117 -23.75 10.14 9.35
CA ALA A 117 -23.06 11.41 9.06
C ALA A 117 -21.59 11.23 8.63
N TRP A 118 -21.36 11.19 7.32
CA TRP A 118 -20.07 10.84 6.73
C TRP A 118 -18.89 11.70 7.23
N ASP A 119 -19.14 12.96 7.58
CA ASP A 119 -18.15 13.96 7.99
C ASP A 119 -18.12 14.22 9.51
N ALA A 120 -18.70 13.35 10.34
CA ALA A 120 -18.77 13.56 11.79
C ALA A 120 -17.39 13.76 12.44
N ASP A 121 -16.40 12.94 12.07
CA ASP A 121 -15.04 13.04 12.57
C ASP A 121 -14.04 13.22 11.42
N PRO A 122 -13.13 14.19 11.52
CA PRO A 122 -12.21 14.46 10.42
C PRO A 122 -11.10 13.39 10.33
N VAL A 123 -10.43 13.37 9.18
CA VAL A 123 -9.26 12.51 8.91
C VAL A 123 -8.05 13.35 8.54
N TRP A 124 -6.86 12.76 8.64
CA TRP A 124 -5.62 13.39 8.19
C TRP A 124 -5.11 12.63 6.97
N LEU A 125 -5.49 13.07 5.78
CA LEU A 125 -5.17 12.38 4.54
C LEU A 125 -3.69 12.55 4.18
N ASN A 126 -2.99 11.45 3.94
CA ASN A 126 -1.64 11.46 3.41
C ASN A 126 -1.64 11.20 1.89
N ALA A 127 -2.44 10.23 1.43
CA ALA A 127 -2.60 9.93 0.02
C ALA A 127 -3.94 9.24 -0.27
N VAL A 128 -4.49 9.50 -1.44
CA VAL A 128 -5.63 8.78 -2.03
C VAL A 128 -5.30 8.48 -3.50
N TRP A 129 -5.50 7.24 -3.94
CA TRP A 129 -5.15 6.81 -5.31
C TRP A 129 -5.99 5.61 -5.77
N ARG A 130 -6.12 5.45 -7.09
CA ARG A 130 -6.85 4.32 -7.70
C ARG A 130 -5.90 3.22 -8.18
N THR A 131 -6.31 1.97 -7.99
CA THR A 131 -5.70 0.78 -8.60
C THR A 131 -6.80 -0.18 -9.03
N GLY A 132 -6.98 -0.39 -10.32
CA GLY A 132 -8.11 -1.12 -10.89
C GLY A 132 -9.43 -0.60 -10.34
N ASN A 133 -10.28 -1.52 -9.90
CA ASN A 133 -11.57 -1.19 -9.29
C ASN A 133 -11.48 -0.79 -7.81
N TYR A 134 -10.32 -0.36 -7.31
CA TYR A 134 -10.15 -0.01 -5.91
C TYR A 134 -9.70 1.44 -5.72
N LEU A 135 -10.31 2.12 -4.76
CA LEU A 135 -9.77 3.35 -4.18
C LEU A 135 -9.02 3.02 -2.91
N ASN A 136 -7.78 3.49 -2.83
CA ASN A 136 -6.86 3.26 -1.73
C ASN A 136 -6.62 4.55 -0.96
N PHE A 137 -6.45 4.41 0.35
CA PHE A 137 -6.26 5.53 1.26
C PHE A 137 -5.09 5.22 2.19
N ARG A 138 -4.23 6.22 2.37
CA ARG A 138 -3.25 6.29 3.45
C ARG A 138 -3.55 7.54 4.23
N LEU A 139 -3.85 7.38 5.51
CA LEU A 139 -4.30 8.48 6.36
C LEU A 139 -4.00 8.20 7.82
N ARG A 140 -4.19 9.21 8.67
CA ARG A 140 -4.19 9.05 10.12
C ARG A 140 -5.59 9.29 10.67
N LEU A 141 -6.01 8.44 11.60
CA LEU A 141 -7.28 8.54 12.33
C LEU A 141 -7.02 8.62 13.82
N SER A 142 -7.88 9.32 14.56
CA SER A 142 -7.88 9.23 16.02
C SER A 142 -8.18 7.80 16.45
N TYR A 143 -7.35 7.25 17.33
CA TYR A 143 -7.60 5.94 17.92
C TYR A 143 -8.89 5.99 18.76
N SER A 144 -9.67 4.91 18.68
CA SER A 144 -10.87 4.68 19.49
C SER A 144 -10.82 3.23 19.98
N PRO A 145 -11.07 2.99 21.27
CA PRO A 145 -11.09 1.64 21.84
C PRO A 145 -12.36 0.86 21.48
N LYS A 146 -13.35 1.48 20.83
CA LYS A 146 -14.59 0.85 20.37
C LYS A 146 -14.72 0.89 18.85
N PRO A 147 -15.59 0.06 18.26
CA PRO A 147 -15.93 0.16 16.84
C PRO A 147 -16.35 1.57 16.44
N ARG A 148 -16.10 1.91 15.18
CA ARG A 148 -16.44 3.19 14.54
C ARG A 148 -17.08 2.90 13.19
N TYR A 149 -17.74 3.89 12.62
CA TYR A 149 -18.11 3.84 11.21
C TYR A 149 -16.93 4.31 10.37
N PHE A 150 -16.41 3.42 9.53
CA PHE A 150 -15.34 3.72 8.60
C PHE A 150 -15.52 2.95 7.30
N SER A 151 -16.03 3.63 6.28
CA SER A 151 -16.43 3.02 5.00
C SER A 151 -16.35 4.05 3.88
N LEU A 152 -16.56 3.60 2.64
CA LEU A 152 -16.77 4.47 1.49
C LEU A 152 -18.18 4.23 0.95
N VAL A 153 -19.01 5.26 0.95
CA VAL A 153 -20.43 5.20 0.55
C VAL A 153 -20.63 5.97 -0.74
N ALA A 154 -21.40 5.42 -1.66
CA ALA A 154 -21.88 6.15 -2.83
C ALA A 154 -23.22 6.82 -2.51
N ASP A 155 -23.37 8.10 -2.83
CA ASP A 155 -24.67 8.75 -2.79
C ASP A 155 -25.58 8.11 -3.84
N GLU A 156 -26.62 7.43 -3.36
CA GLU A 156 -27.58 6.69 -4.17
C GLU A 156 -28.22 7.56 -5.26
N SER A 157 -28.44 8.84 -4.98
CA SER A 157 -29.04 9.78 -5.95
C SER A 157 -28.13 10.09 -7.15
N THR A 158 -26.83 9.78 -7.03
CA THR A 158 -25.81 10.14 -8.03
C THR A 158 -25.24 8.93 -8.78
N ILE A 159 -25.54 7.70 -8.36
CA ILE A 159 -24.96 6.47 -8.94
C ILE A 159 -25.32 6.26 -10.42
N GLY A 160 -26.42 6.86 -10.88
CA GLY A 160 -26.84 6.85 -12.28
C GLY A 160 -26.19 7.91 -13.16
N LEU A 161 -25.46 8.87 -12.57
CA LEU A 161 -24.87 10.01 -13.27
C LEU A 161 -23.49 9.68 -13.86
N GLU A 162 -22.96 10.60 -14.66
CA GLU A 162 -21.61 10.45 -15.24
C GLU A 162 -20.50 10.57 -14.20
N GLN A 163 -20.74 11.32 -13.12
CA GLN A 163 -19.84 11.48 -11.99
C GLN A 163 -20.56 11.20 -10.67
N PRO A 164 -20.68 9.92 -10.27
CA PRO A 164 -21.16 9.55 -8.94
C PRO A 164 -20.32 10.17 -7.84
N GLN A 165 -20.98 10.54 -6.74
CA GLN A 165 -20.36 11.14 -5.56
C GLN A 165 -20.14 10.05 -4.51
N LEU A 166 -18.90 9.91 -4.05
CA LEU A 166 -18.48 8.95 -3.02
C LEU A 166 -18.01 9.71 -1.78
N TYR A 167 -18.29 9.18 -0.59
CA TYR A 167 -18.00 9.85 0.67
C TYR A 167 -17.25 8.90 1.60
N LEU A 168 -16.05 9.30 2.02
CA LEU A 168 -15.31 8.56 3.05
C LEU A 168 -15.97 8.85 4.40
N VAL A 169 -16.72 7.88 4.90
CA VAL A 169 -17.37 7.95 6.21
C VAL A 169 -16.33 7.77 7.30
N HIS A 170 -16.28 8.71 8.24
CA HIS A 170 -15.57 8.53 9.50
C HIS A 170 -16.39 9.13 10.64
N ASN A 171 -16.87 8.25 11.53
CA ASN A 171 -17.62 8.65 12.72
C ASN A 171 -17.24 7.73 13.89
N LEU A 172 -16.73 8.33 14.95
CA LEU A 172 -16.31 7.65 16.18
C LEU A 172 -17.49 7.22 17.07
N ASP A 173 -18.72 7.49 16.68
CA ASP A 173 -19.96 7.18 17.40
C ASP A 173 -19.93 7.73 18.84
N GLY A 174 -19.60 9.02 18.93
CA GLY A 174 -19.49 9.76 20.20
C GLY A 174 -18.33 9.33 21.10
N GLN A 175 -17.42 8.47 20.65
CA GLN A 175 -16.23 8.11 21.43
C GLN A 175 -15.20 9.25 21.43
N SER A 176 -14.46 9.36 22.54
CA SER A 176 -13.41 10.37 22.66
C SER A 176 -12.24 10.09 21.71
N GLN A 177 -11.71 11.18 21.14
CA GLN A 177 -10.49 11.12 20.35
C GLN A 177 -9.28 10.85 21.25
N SER A 178 -8.37 10.01 20.77
CA SER A 178 -7.09 9.71 21.42
C SER A 178 -5.92 9.99 20.47
N TYR A 179 -4.81 9.28 20.63
CA TYR A 179 -3.64 9.42 19.76
C TYR A 179 -3.94 9.08 18.30
N MET A 180 -3.17 9.65 17.39
CA MET A 180 -3.31 9.41 15.95
C MET A 180 -2.66 8.10 15.53
N SER A 181 -3.37 7.27 14.79
CA SER A 181 -2.88 6.00 14.26
C SER A 181 -2.83 6.01 12.73
N GLU A 182 -1.72 5.56 12.16
CA GLU A 182 -1.59 5.34 10.72
C GLU A 182 -2.56 4.24 10.28
N THR A 183 -3.39 4.54 9.29
CA THR A 183 -4.43 3.66 8.78
C THR A 183 -4.33 3.58 7.27
N TYR A 184 -4.35 2.34 6.78
CA TYR A 184 -4.53 2.03 5.36
C TYR A 184 -5.96 1.54 5.15
N ALA A 185 -6.54 1.95 4.03
CA ALA A 185 -7.84 1.46 3.61
C ALA A 185 -7.90 1.23 2.11
N SER A 186 -8.76 0.30 1.68
CA SER A 186 -8.99 0.07 0.27
C SER A 186 -10.39 -0.46 0.00
N PHE A 187 -11.16 0.26 -0.81
CA PHE A 187 -12.56 -0.06 -1.06
C PHE A 187 -12.79 -0.39 -2.54
N ASP A 188 -13.50 -1.49 -2.79
CA ASP A 188 -13.93 -1.91 -4.11
C ASP A 188 -15.06 -0.98 -4.60
N ILE A 189 -14.78 -0.26 -5.68
CA ILE A 189 -15.72 0.67 -6.33
C ILE A 189 -16.37 0.07 -7.57
N SER A 190 -16.15 -1.21 -7.90
CA SER A 190 -16.63 -1.86 -9.12
C SER A 190 -18.13 -1.66 -9.37
N HIS A 191 -18.96 -1.72 -8.32
CA HIS A 191 -20.40 -1.50 -8.40
C HIS A 191 -20.80 -0.12 -8.96
N VAL A 192 -19.94 0.89 -8.77
CA VAL A 192 -20.12 2.26 -9.28
C VAL A 192 -19.32 2.45 -10.58
N TRP A 193 -18.03 2.12 -10.54
CA TRP A 193 -17.06 2.36 -11.61
C TRP A 193 -17.38 1.64 -12.92
N ASN A 194 -17.92 0.41 -12.83
CA ASN A 194 -18.21 -0.40 -14.00
C ASN A 194 -19.58 -0.11 -14.62
N ARG A 195 -20.36 0.83 -14.06
CA ARG A 195 -21.63 1.24 -14.65
C ARG A 195 -21.38 1.91 -16.01
N PRO A 196 -22.19 1.63 -17.05
CA PRO A 196 -22.00 2.22 -18.37
C PRO A 196 -22.04 3.75 -18.39
N SER A 197 -22.80 4.36 -17.48
CA SER A 197 -22.91 5.81 -17.32
C SER A 197 -21.67 6.45 -16.69
N CYS A 198 -20.92 5.71 -15.87
CA CYS A 198 -19.81 6.27 -15.08
C CYS A 198 -18.63 6.65 -16.00
N ARG A 199 -18.20 7.91 -15.88
CA ARG A 199 -17.03 8.50 -16.56
C ARG A 199 -15.94 8.91 -15.56
N SER A 200 -16.33 9.26 -14.35
CA SER A 200 -15.44 9.58 -13.25
C SER A 200 -16.14 9.31 -11.92
N VAL A 201 -15.39 9.32 -10.82
CA VAL A 201 -15.97 9.40 -9.47
C VAL A 201 -15.37 10.59 -8.72
N CYS A 202 -16.19 11.24 -7.90
CA CYS A 202 -15.75 12.34 -7.03
C CYS A 202 -15.81 11.88 -5.58
N VAL A 203 -14.66 11.85 -4.92
CA VAL A 203 -14.49 11.35 -3.56
C VAL A 203 -14.41 12.53 -2.60
N HIS A 204 -15.40 12.64 -1.71
CA HIS A 204 -15.47 13.61 -0.63
C HIS A 204 -14.78 13.08 0.61
N ILE A 205 -13.92 13.90 1.21
CA ILE A 205 -13.13 13.54 2.39
C ILE A 205 -13.14 14.73 3.36
N ASN A 206 -13.54 14.49 4.61
CA ASN A 206 -13.43 15.48 5.68
C ASN A 206 -11.97 15.58 6.17
N ASP A 207 -11.07 16.08 5.31
CA ASP A 207 -9.63 16.17 5.57
C ASP A 207 -9.22 17.45 6.32
N VAL A 208 -8.35 17.32 7.32
CA VAL A 208 -7.74 18.44 8.05
C VAL A 208 -6.48 18.96 7.36
N ASN A 209 -5.74 18.11 6.64
CA ASN A 209 -4.43 18.48 6.09
C ASN A 209 -4.54 19.46 4.92
N TYR A 210 -5.50 19.25 4.02
CA TYR A 210 -5.64 20.03 2.80
C TYR A 210 -6.96 20.80 2.76
N LYS A 211 -6.95 21.94 2.06
CA LYS A 211 -8.19 22.69 1.75
C LYS A 211 -9.09 21.91 0.78
N ALA A 212 -8.51 21.06 -0.06
CA ALA A 212 -9.25 20.22 -0.99
C ALA A 212 -10.07 19.19 -0.21
N ARG A 213 -11.39 19.25 -0.38
CA ARG A 213 -12.35 18.30 0.22
C ARG A 213 -12.81 17.22 -0.76
N THR A 214 -12.42 17.33 -2.03
CA THR A 214 -12.88 16.49 -3.13
C THR A 214 -11.72 16.05 -4.02
N TYR A 215 -11.72 14.78 -4.42
CA TYR A 215 -10.72 14.16 -5.29
C TYR A 215 -11.43 13.45 -6.45
N ILE A 216 -11.07 13.78 -7.69
CA ILE A 216 -11.72 13.24 -8.88
C ILE A 216 -10.83 12.19 -9.54
N PHE A 217 -11.39 11.02 -9.83
CA PHE A 217 -10.73 9.93 -10.56
C PHE A 217 -11.47 9.70 -11.87
N ASN A 218 -10.77 9.89 -12.99
CA ASN A 218 -11.32 9.67 -14.33
C ASN A 218 -11.05 8.25 -14.80
N LYS A 219 -11.98 7.70 -15.58
CA LYS A 219 -11.88 6.37 -16.16
C LYS A 219 -11.00 6.33 -17.41
#